data_AF-A0A5Y3YVQ4-F1
#
_entry.id   AF-A0A5Y3YVQ4-F1
#
_cell.length_a   1.000
_cell.length_b   1.000
_cell.length_c   1.000
_cell.angle_alpha   90.00
_cell.angle_beta   90.00
_cell.angle_gamma   90.00
#
_symmetry.space_group_name_H-M   'P 1'
#
loop_
_entity.id
_entity.type
_entity.pdbx_description
1 polymer ?
#
loop_
_entity_poly.entity_id
_entity_poly.type
_entity_poly.pdbx_seq_one_letter_code
_entity_poly.pdbx_strand_id
1 'polypeptide(L)' 'MIIEKKIKNYTVFVKKDGEKYIEIFKDFLSYNHQVIKVFRNIEDTKVVLINTDYGKYILKV' A
#
# COMPACT_ATOMS: atom_id res chain seq x y z
N MET A 1 8.69 17.56 1.35
CA MET A 1 7.35 18.07 1.03
C MET A 1 6.39 16.90 0.90
N ILE A 2 5.28 16.93 1.63
CA ILE A 2 4.17 15.98 1.50
C ILE A 2 3.16 16.61 0.54
N ILE A 3 2.61 15.81 -0.36
CA ILE A 3 1.58 16.20 -1.31
C ILE A 3 0.30 15.43 -1.03
N GLU A 4 -0.84 16.11 -1.16
CA GLU A 4 -2.16 15.49 -1.12
C GLU A 4 -2.56 15.04 -2.53
N LYS A 5 -3.12 13.84 -2.63
CA LYS A 5 -3.74 13.32 -3.86
C LYS A 5 -5.09 12.69 -3.53
N LYS A 6 -6.04 12.81 -4.47
CA LYS A 6 -7.31 12.08 -4.42
C LYS A 6 -7.19 10.82 -5.27
N ILE A 7 -7.47 9.66 -4.68
CA ILE A 7 -7.42 8.36 -5.36
C ILE A 7 -8.69 7.59 -5.00
N LYS A 8 -9.56 7.33 -5.98
CA LYS A 8 -10.93 6.85 -5.75
C LYS A 8 -11.62 7.73 -4.69
N ASN A 9 -12.08 7.12 -3.58
CA ASN A 9 -12.75 7.81 -2.48
C ASN A 9 -11.80 8.17 -1.32
N TYR A 10 -10.48 8.03 -1.52
CA TYR A 10 -9.47 8.27 -0.49
C TYR A 10 -8.74 9.60 -0.71
N THR A 11 -8.45 10.27 0.40
CA THR A 11 -7.44 11.33 0.45
C THR A 11 -6.12 10.71 0.88
N VAL A 12 -5.09 10.81 0.04
CA VAL A 12 -3.80 10.15 0.22
C VAL A 12 -2.71 11.19 0.35
N PHE A 13 -1.89 11.06 1.39
CA PHE A 13 -0.74 11.92 1.65
C PHE A 13 0.54 11.14 1.37
N VAL A 14 1.37 11.67 0.48
CA VAL A 14 2.60 11.00 0.04
C VAL A 14 3.74 12.01 -0.06
N LYS A 15 4.99 11.60 0.13
CA LYS A 15 6.15 12.47 -0.14
C LYS A 15 6.26 12.74 -1.65
N LYS A 16 6.82 13.89 -2.04
CA LYS A 16 6.96 14.32 -3.45
C LYS A 16 7.62 13.27 -4.35
N ASP A 17 8.53 12.47 -3.81
CA ASP A 17 9.29 11.38 -4.45
C ASP A 17 8.67 9.99 -4.22
N GLY A 18 7.45 9.93 -3.69
CA GLY A 18 6.79 8.70 -3.27
C GLY A 18 5.86 8.09 -4.32
N GLU A 19 6.06 8.33 -5.62
CA GLU A 19 5.12 7.84 -6.66
C GLU A 19 4.92 6.33 -6.64
N LYS A 20 5.97 5.55 -6.34
CA LYS A 20 5.87 4.10 -6.14
C LYS A 20 4.82 3.70 -5.10
N TYR A 21 4.63 4.49 -4.03
CA TYR A 21 3.64 4.18 -3.00
C TYR A 21 2.21 4.43 -3.48
N ILE A 22 2.02 5.36 -4.42
CA ILE A 22 0.73 5.59 -5.08
C ILE A 22 0.36 4.37 -5.92
N GLU A 23 1.30 3.81 -6.67
CA GLU A 23 1.09 2.63 -7.50
C GLU A 23 0.80 1.40 -6.65
N ILE A 24 1.63 1.12 -5.63
CA ILE A 24 1.39 0.04 -4.67
C ILE A 24 0.01 0.17 -4.01
N PHE A 25 -0.42 1.39 -3.67
CA PHE A 25 -1.75 1.62 -3.10
C PHE A 25 -2.88 1.36 -4.10
N LYS A 26 -2.70 1.73 -5.37
CA LYS A 26 -3.68 1.44 -6.44
C LYS A 26 -3.83 -0.07 -6.65
N ASP A 27 -2.72 -0.82 -6.66
CA ASP A 27 -2.71 -2.28 -6.74
C ASP A 27 -3.37 -2.95 -5.54
N PHE A 28 -3.15 -2.40 -4.34
CA PHE A 28 -3.86 -2.83 -3.16
C PHE A 28 -5.38 -2.64 -3.31
N LEU A 29 -5.82 -1.45 -3.74
CA LEU A 29 -7.23 -1.11 -3.93
C LEU A 29 -7.92 -1.83 -5.11
N SER A 30 -7.15 -2.48 -6.00
CA SER A 30 -7.67 -3.31 -7.09
C SER A 30 -7.57 -4.80 -6.79
N TYR A 31 -7.12 -5.18 -5.60
CA TYR A 31 -6.79 -6.57 -5.24
C TYR A 31 -5.74 -7.21 -6.16
N ASN A 32 -4.94 -6.39 -6.84
CA ASN A 32 -3.86 -6.80 -7.74
C ASN A 32 -2.52 -6.85 -7.01
N HIS A 33 -2.42 -7.60 -5.92
CA HIS A 33 -1.18 -7.71 -5.15
C HIS A 33 -0.94 -9.16 -4.70
N GLN A 34 0.33 -9.58 -4.75
CA GLN A 34 0.73 -10.91 -4.31
C GLN A 34 1.16 -10.88 -2.84
N VAL A 35 0.38 -11.52 -1.97
CA VAL A 35 0.77 -11.74 -0.58
C VAL A 35 1.75 -12.89 -0.48
N ILE A 36 2.94 -12.63 0.06
CA ILE A 36 3.99 -13.63 0.30
C ILE A 36 3.82 -14.28 1.67
N LYS A 37 3.55 -13.47 2.71
CA LYS A 37 3.46 -13.92 4.10
C LYS A 37 2.53 -13.03 4.91
N VAL A 38 1.75 -13.64 5.81
CA VAL A 38 0.96 -12.92 6.81
C VAL A 38 1.74 -12.89 8.12
N PHE A 39 1.92 -11.70 8.70
CA PHE A 39 2.58 -11.52 10.00
C PHE A 39 1.57 -11.31 11.13
N ARG A 40 0.49 -10.57 10.87
CA ARG A 40 -0.57 -10.30 11.84
C ARG A 40 -1.92 -10.28 11.14
N ASN A 41 -2.92 -10.88 11.77
CA ASN A 41 -4.30 -10.86 11.33
C ASN A 41 -5.20 -10.87 12.57
N ILE A 42 -5.43 -9.69 13.14
CA ILE A 42 -6.37 -9.48 14.25
C ILE A 42 -7.45 -8.50 13.81
N GLU A 43 -8.50 -8.36 14.62
CA GLU A 43 -9.71 -7.59 14.29
C GLU A 43 -9.43 -6.20 13.68
N ASP A 44 -8.55 -5.41 14.32
CA ASP A 44 -8.27 -4.03 13.88
C ASP A 44 -6.96 -3.86 13.10
N THR A 45 -6.23 -4.94 12.79
CA THR A 45 -4.93 -4.80 12.12
C THR A 45 -4.54 -6.04 11.35
N LYS A 46 -4.22 -5.82 10.07
CA LYS A 46 -3.59 -6.83 9.21
C LYS A 46 -2.22 -6.35 8.75
N VAL A 47 -1.20 -7.20 8.92
CA VAL A 47 0.17 -6.94 8.47
C VAL A 47 0.61 -8.08 7.56
N VAL A 48 0.94 -7.75 6.31
CA VAL A 48 1.34 -8.73 5.29
C VAL A 48 2.60 -8.28 4.55
N LEU A 49 3.42 -9.24 4.16
CA LEU A 49 4.48 -9.06 3.17
C LEU A 49 3.87 -9.20 1.78
N ILE A 50 4.05 -8.19 0.94
CA ILE A 50 3.62 -8.22 -0.46
C ILE A 50 4.82 -8.13 -1.41
N ASN A 51 4.69 -8.79 -2.55
CA ASN A 51 5.59 -8.59 -3.68
C ASN A 51 5.07 -7.44 -4.55
N THR A 52 5.95 -6.53 -4.97
CA THR A 52 5.62 -5.44 -5.88
C THR A 52 6.73 -5.28 -6.92
N ASP A 53 6.47 -4.51 -7.97
CA ASP A 53 7.48 -4.19 -9.01
C ASP A 53 8.68 -3.42 -8.43
N TYR A 54 8.53 -2.85 -7.23
CA TYR A 54 9.55 -2.10 -6.50
C TYR A 54 10.28 -2.94 -5.44
N GLY A 55 10.04 -4.25 -5.41
CA GLY A 55 10.56 -5.18 -4.40
C GLY A 55 9.54 -5.55 -3.32
N LYS A 56 10.02 -6.11 -2.22
CA LYS A 56 9.14 -6.58 -1.13
C LYS A 56 8.78 -5.45 -0.18
N TYR A 57 7.49 -5.31 0.14
CA TYR A 57 7.01 -4.30 1.07
C TYR A 57 6.14 -4.92 2.17
N ILE A 58 6.16 -4.27 3.34
CA ILE A 58 5.19 -4.52 4.40
C ILE A 58 3.97 -3.63 4.16
N LEU A 59 2.81 -4.25 3.97
CA LEU A 59 1.53 -3.57 3.95
C LEU A 59 0.86 -3.79 5.31
N LYS A 60 0.54 -2.67 5.97
CA LYS A 60 -0.25 -2.64 7.21
C LYS A 60 -1.53 -1.89 6.93
N VAL A 61 -2.67 -2.53 7.19
CA VAL A 61 -4.01 -1.95 7.10
C VAL A 61 -4.77 -2.17 8.39
#